data_AF-A0A0G1W2X8-F1
#
_entry.id   AF-A0A0G1W2X8-F1
#
_cell.length_a   1.000
_cell.length_b   1.000
_cell.length_c   1.000
_cell.angle_alpha   90.00
_cell.angle_beta   90.00
_cell.angle_gamma   90.00
#
_symmetry.space_group_name_H-M   'P 1'
#
loop_
_entity.id
_entity.type
_entity.pdbx_description
1 polymer ?
#
loop_
_entity_poly.entity_id
_entity_poly.type
_entity_poly.pdbx_seq_one_letter_code
_entity_poly.pdbx_strand_id
1 'polypeptide(L)'
;MSLNKFFITFLIIIFVGLGVYYFDRLGYYPVALVNGTMISARALNEEFDLAYQYYASVMTVSNKTILESPDFHKDLRRAALNDLIEKTLIRQELEKQVGNGLAGAVDEKVGIRAEDKRDLEDAAQALYGVSLAEFTDLVLVPKAYREILGDRLAEEKSSLDNWLAEAVKMANITILTIEFSWDKDKTSVVLR
;
A
#
# COMPACT_ATOMS: atom_id res chain seq x y z
N MET A 1 -42.89 -17.85 -22.35
CA MET A 1 -42.24 -16.74 -23.09
C MET A 1 -40.76 -17.06 -23.16
N SER A 2 -40.28 -17.67 -24.24
CA SER A 2 -38.86 -18.05 -24.36
C SER A 2 -38.04 -16.77 -24.52
N LEU A 3 -37.18 -16.44 -23.54
CA LEU A 3 -36.23 -15.34 -23.70
C LEU A 3 -35.41 -15.60 -24.97
N ASN A 4 -35.40 -14.64 -25.89
CA ASN A 4 -34.60 -14.72 -27.11
C ASN A 4 -33.12 -14.83 -26.72
N LYS A 5 -32.42 -15.84 -27.24
CA LYS A 5 -30.99 -16.04 -26.98
C LYS A 5 -30.17 -14.77 -27.26
N PHE A 6 -30.55 -13.98 -28.26
CA PHE A 6 -29.98 -12.67 -28.55
C PHE A 6 -30.13 -11.65 -27.41
N PHE A 7 -31.27 -11.63 -26.73
CA PHE A 7 -31.50 -10.74 -25.59
C PHE A 7 -30.64 -11.14 -24.39
N ILE A 8 -30.45 -12.44 -24.16
CA ILE A 8 -29.55 -12.96 -23.13
C ILE A 8 -28.09 -12.58 -23.45
N THR A 9 -27.63 -12.80 -24.67
CA THR A 9 -26.27 -12.43 -25.09
C THR A 9 -26.02 -10.92 -24.96
N PHE A 10 -27.00 -10.10 -25.35
CA PHE A 10 -26.91 -8.64 -25.21
C PHE A 10 -26.83 -8.20 -23.74
N LEU A 11 -27.64 -8.80 -22.85
CA LEU A 11 -27.57 -8.54 -21.42
C LEU A 11 -26.22 -8.95 -20.81
N ILE A 12 -25.64 -10.08 -21.24
CA ILE A 12 -24.31 -10.50 -20.79
C ILE A 12 -23.24 -9.48 -21.20
N ILE A 13 -23.27 -8.99 -22.44
CA ILE A 13 -22.31 -7.98 -22.91
C ILE A 13 -22.45 -6.67 -22.11
N ILE A 14 -23.67 -6.23 -21.83
CA ILE A 14 -23.92 -5.05 -20.98
C ILE A 14 -23.41 -5.29 -19.56
N PHE A 15 -23.71 -6.44 -18.95
CA PHE A 15 -23.24 -6.77 -17.60
C PHE A 15 -21.72 -6.88 -17.52
N VAL A 16 -21.06 -7.46 -18.54
CA VAL A 16 -19.60 -7.53 -18.62
C VAL A 16 -19.00 -6.13 -18.84
N GLY A 17 -19.57 -5.33 -19.73
CA GLY A 17 -19.12 -3.95 -19.97
C GLY A 17 -19.28 -3.06 -18.74
N LEU A 18 -20.42 -3.13 -18.06
CA LEU A 18 -20.65 -2.45 -16.78
C LEU A 18 -19.74 -3.00 -15.70
N GLY A 19 -19.53 -4.32 -15.65
CA GLY A 19 -18.62 -4.97 -14.72
C GLY A 19 -17.19 -4.43 -14.87
N VAL A 20 -16.67 -4.38 -16.10
CA VAL A 20 -15.35 -3.80 -16.40
C VAL A 20 -15.29 -2.32 -16.02
N TYR A 21 -16.33 -1.54 -16.35
CA TYR A 21 -16.40 -0.11 -16.01
C TYR A 21 -16.37 0.14 -14.49
N TYR A 22 -17.14 -0.62 -13.71
CA TYR A 22 -17.15 -0.51 -12.26
C TYR A 22 -15.84 -1.02 -11.64
N PHE A 23 -15.25 -2.07 -12.20
CA PHE A 23 -13.98 -2.63 -11.74
C PHE A 23 -12.83 -1.63 -11.87
N ASP A 24 -12.82 -0.86 -12.96
CA ASP A 24 -11.86 0.22 -13.20
C ASP A 24 -12.05 1.38 -12.21
N ARG A 25 -13.30 1.83 -12.02
CA ARG A 25 -13.68 2.87 -11.05
C ARG A 25 -13.32 2.55 -9.60
N LEU A 26 -13.36 1.27 -9.22
CA LEU A 26 -13.09 0.83 -7.85
C LEU A 26 -11.59 0.56 -7.61
N GLY A 27 -10.73 0.66 -8.63
CA GLY A 27 -9.28 0.51 -8.48
C GLY A 27 -8.82 -0.89 -8.12
N TYR A 28 -9.63 -1.93 -8.37
CA TYR A 28 -9.29 -3.32 -8.03
C TYR A 28 -8.35 -4.00 -9.03
N TYR A 29 -7.92 -3.29 -10.07
CA TYR A 29 -6.95 -3.81 -11.02
C TYR A 29 -5.52 -3.80 -10.44
N PRO A 30 -4.67 -4.77 -10.81
CA PRO A 30 -3.30 -4.86 -10.33
C PRO A 30 -2.43 -3.77 -10.93
N VAL A 31 -1.66 -3.06 -10.09
CA VAL A 31 -0.61 -2.13 -10.53
C VAL A 31 0.79 -2.73 -10.43
N ALA A 32 0.98 -3.67 -9.51
CA ALA A 32 2.21 -4.44 -9.37
C ALA A 32 1.95 -5.85 -8.83
N LEU A 33 2.86 -6.76 -9.12
CA LEU A 33 2.94 -8.09 -8.53
C LEU A 33 4.29 -8.25 -7.83
N VAL A 34 4.27 -8.68 -6.57
CA VAL A 34 5.46 -8.91 -5.74
C VAL A 34 5.41 -10.34 -5.22
N ASN A 35 6.28 -11.21 -5.73
CA ASN A 35 6.28 -12.65 -5.44
C ASN A 35 4.90 -13.33 -5.63
N GLY A 36 4.12 -12.84 -6.61
CA GLY A 36 2.76 -13.33 -6.87
C GLY A 36 1.65 -12.66 -6.04
N THR A 37 1.97 -11.86 -5.03
CA THR A 37 0.99 -11.02 -4.32
C THR A 37 0.69 -9.76 -5.12
N MET A 38 -0.59 -9.43 -5.25
CA MET A 38 -1.06 -8.27 -5.99
C MET A 38 -1.06 -7.00 -5.13
N ILE A 39 -0.51 -5.92 -5.69
CA ILE A 39 -0.74 -4.55 -5.24
C ILE A 39 -1.76 -3.94 -6.21
N SER A 40 -2.90 -3.50 -5.68
CA SER A 40 -4.00 -2.91 -6.47
C SER A 40 -3.82 -1.40 -6.65
N ALA A 41 -4.49 -0.83 -7.65
CA ALA A 41 -4.53 0.63 -7.82
C ALA A 41 -5.16 1.33 -6.62
N ARG A 42 -6.15 0.70 -5.98
CA ARG A 42 -6.74 1.18 -4.74
C ARG A 42 -5.70 1.32 -3.63
N ALA A 43 -4.89 0.29 -3.37
CA ALA A 43 -3.85 0.36 -2.36
C ALA A 43 -2.82 1.46 -2.67
N LEU A 44 -2.44 1.61 -3.95
CA LEU A 44 -1.55 2.69 -4.38
C LEU A 44 -2.16 4.09 -4.14
N ASN A 45 -3.44 4.26 -4.44
CA ASN A 45 -4.13 5.53 -4.22
C ASN A 45 -4.26 5.83 -2.73
N GLU A 46 -4.63 4.84 -1.90
CA GLU A 46 -4.72 4.99 -0.44
C GLU A 46 -3.35 5.38 0.16
N GLU A 47 -2.26 4.72 -0.26
CA GLU A 47 -0.91 5.05 0.19
C GLU A 47 -0.46 6.46 -0.28
N PHE A 48 -0.77 6.80 -1.53
CA PHE A 48 -0.50 8.12 -2.08
C PHE A 48 -1.26 9.21 -1.33
N ASP A 49 -2.56 9.04 -1.10
CA ASP A 49 -3.43 10.00 -0.43
C ASP A 49 -2.97 10.21 1.02
N LEU A 50 -2.63 9.13 1.73
CA LEU A 50 -2.10 9.18 3.09
C LEU A 50 -0.81 10.01 3.16
N ALA A 51 0.14 9.73 2.26
CA ALA A 51 1.40 10.47 2.19
C ALA A 51 1.17 11.93 1.78
N TYR A 52 0.26 12.18 0.84
CA TYR A 52 -0.08 13.52 0.39
C TYR A 52 -0.67 14.35 1.52
N GLN A 53 -1.63 13.81 2.28
CA GLN A 53 -2.23 14.49 3.44
C GLN A 53 -1.19 14.80 4.51
N TYR A 54 -0.29 13.85 4.79
CA TYR A 54 0.83 14.09 5.69
C TYR A 54 1.70 15.27 5.24
N TYR A 55 2.12 15.29 3.96
CA TYR A 55 2.90 16.40 3.44
C TYR A 55 2.10 17.72 3.44
N ALA A 56 0.82 17.68 3.12
CA ALA A 56 -0.05 18.85 3.13
C ALA A 56 -0.25 19.43 4.54
N SER A 57 -0.26 18.59 5.59
CA SER A 57 -0.43 19.01 6.98
C SER A 57 0.86 19.60 7.58
N VAL A 58 2.03 19.11 7.16
CA VAL A 58 3.34 19.58 7.70
C VAL A 58 4.00 20.69 6.89
N MET A 59 3.62 20.88 5.62
CA MET A 59 4.23 21.92 4.77
C MET A 59 3.70 23.33 5.08
N THR A 60 4.61 24.31 5.07
CA THR A 60 4.27 25.73 5.23
C THR A 60 3.61 26.30 3.97
N VAL A 61 2.89 27.42 4.11
CA VAL A 61 2.17 28.09 3.01
C VAL A 61 3.05 28.38 1.79
N SER A 62 4.34 28.67 1.98
CA SER A 62 5.33 28.90 0.93
C SER A 62 5.66 27.67 0.08
N ASN A 63 5.37 26.46 0.55
CA ASN A 63 5.65 25.20 -0.15
C ASN A 63 4.42 24.61 -0.87
N LYS A 64 3.24 25.25 -0.77
CA LYS A 64 2.00 24.74 -1.39
C LYS A 64 2.09 24.62 -2.92
N THR A 65 2.81 25.52 -3.58
CA THR A 65 3.00 25.46 -5.03
C THR A 65 3.77 24.21 -5.47
N ILE A 66 4.61 23.64 -4.60
CA ILE A 66 5.35 22.39 -4.85
C ILE A 66 4.40 21.20 -4.74
N LEU A 67 3.55 21.18 -3.70
CA LEU A 67 2.53 20.13 -3.49
C LEU A 67 1.59 19.99 -4.69
N GLU A 68 1.21 21.11 -5.32
CA GLU A 68 0.31 21.12 -6.47
C GLU A 68 1.01 20.80 -7.80
N SER A 69 2.35 20.67 -7.80
CA SER A 69 3.08 20.41 -9.04
C SER A 69 2.84 18.98 -9.54
N PRO A 70 2.70 18.76 -10.87
CA PRO A 70 2.57 17.43 -11.44
C PRO A 70 3.76 16.52 -11.16
N ASP A 71 4.96 17.09 -11.06
CA ASP A 71 6.18 16.33 -10.80
C ASP A 71 6.21 15.80 -9.36
N PHE A 72 5.82 16.62 -8.38
CA PHE A 72 5.67 16.16 -7.00
C PHE A 72 4.65 15.02 -6.89
N HIS A 73 3.50 15.13 -7.57
CA HIS A 73 2.49 14.07 -7.55
C HIS A 73 3.03 12.75 -8.12
N LYS A 74 3.74 12.82 -9.26
CA LYS A 74 4.35 11.62 -9.87
C LYS A 74 5.41 11.00 -8.97
N ASP A 75 6.27 11.82 -8.38
CA ASP A 75 7.32 11.33 -7.48
C ASP A 75 6.76 10.75 -6.18
N LEU A 76 5.74 11.38 -5.61
CA LEU A 76 5.06 10.87 -4.43
C LEU A 76 4.37 9.54 -4.72
N ARG A 77 3.69 9.43 -5.87
CA ARG A 77 3.04 8.18 -6.29
C ARG A 77 4.06 7.07 -6.58
N ARG A 78 5.21 7.40 -7.16
CA ARG A 78 6.36 6.49 -7.33
C ARG A 78 6.89 6.00 -5.97
N ALA A 79 7.06 6.92 -5.02
CA ALA A 79 7.50 6.59 -3.66
C ALA A 79 6.49 5.71 -2.93
N ALA A 80 5.19 6.00 -3.03
CA ALA A 80 4.11 5.19 -2.49
C ALA A 80 4.14 3.75 -3.05
N LEU A 81 4.36 3.59 -4.36
CA LEU A 81 4.46 2.25 -4.95
C LEU A 81 5.70 1.48 -4.44
N ASN A 82 6.85 2.15 -4.29
CA ASN A 82 8.04 1.55 -3.67
C ASN A 82 7.78 1.09 -2.24
N ASP A 83 7.16 1.95 -1.43
CA ASP A 83 6.85 1.64 -0.04
C ASP A 83 5.86 0.47 0.08
N LEU A 84 4.84 0.40 -0.79
CA LEU A 84 3.94 -0.75 -0.85
C LEU A 84 4.64 -2.06 -1.22
N ILE A 85 5.66 -2.01 -2.07
CA ILE A 85 6.48 -3.18 -2.41
C ILE A 85 7.26 -3.63 -1.16
N GLU A 86 7.93 -2.71 -0.46
CA GLU A 86 8.65 -3.02 0.78
C GLU A 86 7.73 -3.59 1.86
N LYS A 87 6.60 -2.93 2.13
CA LYS A 87 5.57 -3.39 3.07
C LYS A 87 5.09 -4.81 2.72
N THR A 88 4.92 -5.10 1.43
CA THR A 88 4.50 -6.43 0.96
C THR A 88 5.58 -7.48 1.22
N LEU A 89 6.86 -7.18 0.97
CA LEU A 89 7.97 -8.11 1.25
C LEU A 89 8.11 -8.40 2.74
N ILE A 90 8.00 -7.36 3.58
CA ILE A 90 8.06 -7.50 5.05
C ILE A 90 6.92 -8.38 5.55
N ARG A 91 5.69 -8.12 5.08
CA ARG A 91 4.52 -8.94 5.44
C ARG A 91 4.69 -10.39 5.02
N GLN A 92 5.13 -10.64 3.79
CA GLN A 92 5.36 -12.01 3.28
C GLN A 92 6.39 -12.77 4.11
N GLU A 93 7.48 -12.12 4.53
CA GLU A 93 8.49 -12.77 5.37
C GLU A 93 7.94 -13.08 6.77
N LEU A 94 7.18 -12.16 7.37
CA LEU A 94 6.54 -12.42 8.66
C LEU A 94 5.48 -13.52 8.58
N GLU A 95 4.68 -13.57 7.53
CA GLU A 95 3.74 -14.66 7.27
C GLU A 95 4.46 -16.00 7.15
N LYS A 96 5.63 -16.02 6.52
CA LYS A 96 6.47 -17.22 6.40
C LYS A 96 7.10 -17.66 7.73
N GLN A 97 7.58 -16.73 8.55
CA GLN A 97 8.26 -17.03 9.82
C GLN A 97 7.29 -17.34 10.96
N VAL A 98 6.19 -16.58 11.05
CA VAL A 98 5.26 -16.60 12.19
C VAL A 98 3.96 -17.35 11.86
N GLY A 99 3.55 -17.35 10.59
CA GLY A 99 2.30 -17.97 10.15
C GLY A 99 1.09 -17.43 10.89
N ASN A 100 0.27 -18.33 11.43
CA ASN A 100 -1.00 -17.99 12.07
C ASN A 100 -0.88 -17.13 13.34
N GLY A 101 0.32 -17.02 13.94
CA GLY A 101 0.54 -16.18 15.13
C GLY A 101 0.72 -14.69 14.80
N LEU A 102 0.84 -14.32 13.53
CA LEU A 102 1.18 -12.96 13.12
C LEU A 102 0.10 -11.95 13.54
N ALA A 103 -1.17 -12.28 13.39
CA ALA A 103 -2.27 -11.38 13.77
C ALA A 103 -2.21 -11.02 15.26
N GLY A 104 -2.00 -12.02 16.14
CA GLY A 104 -1.88 -11.77 17.58
C GLY A 104 -0.65 -10.94 17.95
N ALA A 105 0.49 -11.18 17.29
CA ALA A 105 1.71 -10.39 17.52
C ALA A 105 1.56 -8.93 17.07
N VAL A 106 0.84 -8.69 15.98
CA VAL A 106 0.51 -7.33 15.51
C VAL A 106 -0.44 -6.66 16.48
N ASP A 107 -1.51 -7.33 16.89
CA ASP A 107 -2.50 -6.77 17.83
C ASP A 107 -1.83 -6.38 19.16
N GLU A 108 -0.89 -7.21 19.65
CA GLU A 108 -0.09 -6.91 20.84
C GLU A 108 0.82 -5.68 20.64
N LYS A 109 1.48 -5.58 19.48
CA LYS A 109 2.39 -4.47 19.17
C LYS A 109 1.66 -3.14 18.93
N VAL A 110 0.49 -3.20 18.28
CA VAL A 110 -0.36 -2.02 18.00
C VAL A 110 -1.10 -1.56 19.25
N GLY A 111 -1.64 -2.50 20.03
CA GLY A 111 -2.09 -2.33 21.41
C GLY A 111 -2.63 -0.95 21.83
N ILE A 112 -3.65 -0.42 21.14
CA ILE A 112 -4.21 0.90 21.47
C ILE A 112 -4.96 0.81 22.81
N ARG A 113 -4.47 1.55 23.80
CA ARG A 113 -5.15 1.66 25.11
C ARG A 113 -6.37 2.55 24.99
N ALA A 114 -7.39 2.26 25.80
CA ALA A 114 -8.64 3.02 25.80
C ALA A 114 -8.43 4.50 26.16
N GLU A 115 -7.44 4.79 26.99
CA GLU A 115 -7.04 6.14 27.42
C GLU A 115 -6.41 6.96 26.29
N ASP A 116 -5.65 6.34 25.39
CA ASP A 116 -4.94 7.01 24.30
C ASP A 116 -5.82 7.17 23.03
N LYS A 117 -6.98 6.50 22.99
CA LYS A 117 -7.80 6.38 21.79
C LYS A 117 -8.20 7.73 21.20
N ARG A 118 -8.62 8.67 22.06
CA ARG A 118 -9.10 9.99 21.60
C ARG A 118 -7.95 10.84 21.05
N ASP A 119 -6.83 10.88 21.75
CA ASP A 119 -5.68 11.67 21.35
C ASP A 119 -5.05 11.11 20.05
N LEU A 120 -5.06 9.79 19.89
CA LEU A 120 -4.64 9.12 18.65
C LEU A 120 -5.59 9.41 17.48
N GLU A 121 -6.90 9.41 17.72
CA GLU A 121 -7.89 9.77 16.71
C GLU A 121 -7.73 11.22 16.25
N ASP A 122 -7.55 12.15 17.18
CA ASP A 122 -7.30 13.56 16.87
C ASP A 122 -5.99 13.75 16.08
N ALA A 123 -4.93 13.04 16.45
CA ALA A 123 -3.64 13.09 15.74
C ALA A 123 -3.73 12.48 14.34
N ALA A 124 -4.42 11.34 14.19
CA ALA A 124 -4.66 10.69 12.90
C ALA A 124 -5.44 11.62 11.96
N GLN A 125 -6.50 12.24 12.46
CA GLN A 125 -7.31 13.18 11.68
C GLN A 125 -6.53 14.44 11.32
N ALA A 126 -5.72 14.98 12.24
CA ALA A 126 -4.96 16.20 12.01
C ALA A 126 -3.80 16.04 11.02
N LEU A 127 -3.07 14.92 11.09
CA LEU A 127 -1.87 14.71 10.28
C LEU A 127 -2.15 13.99 8.98
N TYR A 128 -3.04 13.00 9.00
CA TYR A 128 -3.27 12.09 7.87
C TYR A 128 -4.67 12.23 7.27
N GLY A 129 -5.59 12.92 7.93
CA GLY A 129 -6.95 13.13 7.42
C GLY A 129 -7.84 11.88 7.47
N VAL A 130 -7.42 10.83 8.18
CA VAL A 130 -8.09 9.53 8.22
C VAL A 130 -8.66 9.21 9.60
N SER A 131 -9.62 8.29 9.64
CA SER A 131 -10.16 7.77 10.90
C SER A 131 -9.13 6.95 11.68
N LEU A 132 -9.36 6.74 12.98
CA LEU A 132 -8.49 5.89 13.80
C LEU A 132 -8.35 4.46 13.26
N ALA A 133 -9.43 3.91 12.69
CA ALA A 133 -9.41 2.56 12.10
C ALA A 133 -8.50 2.52 10.86
N GLU A 134 -8.67 3.46 9.94
CA GLU A 134 -7.81 3.57 8.75
C GLU A 134 -6.35 3.88 9.13
N PHE A 135 -6.13 4.72 10.14
CA PHE A 135 -4.79 4.98 10.65
C PHE A 135 -4.14 3.72 11.21
N THR A 136 -4.92 2.89 11.89
CA THR A 136 -4.44 1.61 12.41
C THR A 136 -4.01 0.69 11.27
N ASP A 137 -4.87 0.52 10.27
CA ASP A 137 -4.62 -0.40 9.15
C ASP A 137 -3.51 0.09 8.21
N LEU A 138 -3.43 1.40 7.95
CA LEU A 138 -2.51 1.98 6.97
C LEU A 138 -1.17 2.41 7.55
N VAL A 139 -1.11 2.73 8.86
CA VAL A 139 0.12 3.24 9.51
C VAL A 139 0.59 2.31 10.61
N LEU A 140 -0.24 2.01 11.60
CA LEU A 140 0.20 1.29 12.80
C LEU A 140 0.53 -0.18 12.51
N VAL A 141 -0.31 -0.87 11.75
CA VAL A 141 -0.09 -2.28 11.38
C VAL A 141 1.18 -2.44 10.53
N PRO A 142 1.39 -1.67 9.44
CA PRO A 142 2.65 -1.75 8.69
C PRO A 142 3.88 -1.42 9.54
N LYS A 143 3.77 -0.43 10.44
CA LYS A 143 4.85 -0.11 11.38
C LYS A 143 5.14 -1.27 12.34
N ALA A 144 4.10 -1.90 12.90
CA ALA A 144 4.23 -3.07 13.74
C ALA A 144 4.92 -4.22 13.00
N TYR A 145 4.61 -4.46 11.74
CA TYR A 145 5.34 -5.44 10.92
C TYR A 145 6.84 -5.11 10.82
N ARG A 146 7.20 -3.86 10.51
CA ARG A 146 8.61 -3.45 10.43
C ARG A 146 9.33 -3.69 11.76
N GLU A 147 8.70 -3.34 12.88
CA GLU A 147 9.27 -3.52 14.21
C GLU A 147 9.40 -4.99 14.60
N ILE A 148 8.36 -5.81 14.39
CA ILE A 148 8.39 -7.25 14.70
C ILE A 148 9.49 -7.95 13.90
N LEU A 149 9.62 -7.65 12.60
CA LEU A 149 10.67 -8.24 11.79
C LEU A 149 12.05 -7.71 12.21
N GLY A 150 12.16 -6.42 12.52
CA GLY A 150 13.39 -5.80 13.01
C GLY A 150 13.88 -6.42 14.32
N ASP A 151 12.99 -6.61 15.29
CA ASP A 151 13.30 -7.23 16.59
C ASP A 151 13.85 -8.66 16.38
N ARG A 152 13.22 -9.45 15.50
CA ARG A 152 13.67 -10.81 15.16
C ARG A 152 15.02 -10.83 14.45
N LEU A 153 15.22 -9.99 13.45
CA LEU A 153 16.49 -9.91 12.72
C LEU A 153 17.64 -9.48 13.65
N ALA A 154 17.36 -8.63 14.64
CA ALA A 154 18.34 -8.21 15.63
C ALA A 154 18.82 -9.39 16.51
N GLU A 155 17.94 -10.33 16.85
CA GLU A 155 18.31 -11.58 17.54
C GLU A 155 19.29 -12.43 16.70
N GLU A 156 19.14 -12.39 15.38
CA GLU A 156 20.01 -13.05 14.40
C GLU A 156 21.26 -12.24 14.01
N LYS A 157 21.49 -11.09 14.66
CA LYS A 157 22.58 -10.13 14.35
C LYS A 157 22.53 -9.58 12.92
N SER A 158 21.34 -9.52 12.33
CA SER A 158 21.08 -8.84 11.06
C SER A 158 20.33 -7.52 11.31
N SER A 159 20.30 -6.63 10.32
CA SER A 159 19.49 -5.41 10.36
C SER A 159 18.35 -5.49 9.35
N LEU A 160 17.23 -4.83 9.68
CA LEU A 160 16.09 -4.75 8.77
C LEU A 160 16.47 -4.16 7.42
N ASP A 161 17.30 -3.11 7.40
CA ASP A 161 17.71 -2.45 6.16
C ASP A 161 18.56 -3.36 5.27
N ASN A 162 19.50 -4.12 5.85
CA ASN A 162 20.32 -5.07 5.11
C ASN A 162 19.46 -6.21 4.57
N TRP A 163 18.57 -6.75 5.41
CA TRP A 163 17.64 -7.78 4.99
C TRP A 163 16.73 -7.28 3.85
N LEU A 164 16.17 -6.08 3.98
CA LEU A 164 15.25 -5.52 2.99
C LEU A 164 15.94 -5.27 1.65
N ALA A 165 17.17 -4.75 1.68
CA ALA A 165 17.97 -4.58 0.46
C ALA A 165 18.21 -5.91 -0.27
N GLU A 166 18.44 -7.00 0.45
CA GLU A 166 18.60 -8.33 -0.13
C GLU A 166 17.25 -8.94 -0.57
N ALA A 167 16.20 -8.76 0.21
CA ALA A 167 14.85 -9.23 -0.09
C ALA A 167 14.32 -8.59 -1.39
N VAL A 168 14.52 -7.28 -1.58
CA VAL A 168 14.11 -6.57 -2.79
C VAL A 168 14.87 -7.09 -4.03
N LYS A 169 16.17 -7.39 -3.91
CA LYS A 169 16.96 -7.96 -5.01
C LYS A 169 16.48 -9.34 -5.43
N MET A 170 16.07 -10.17 -4.46
CA MET A 170 15.61 -11.54 -4.71
C MET A 170 14.14 -11.61 -5.12
N ALA A 171 13.35 -10.56 -4.87
CA ALA A 171 11.93 -10.53 -5.15
C ALA A 171 11.62 -10.56 -6.66
N ASN A 172 10.58 -11.29 -7.03
CA ASN A 172 9.99 -11.21 -8.36
C ASN A 172 8.97 -10.06 -8.38
N ILE A 173 9.40 -8.92 -8.90
CA ILE A 173 8.59 -7.70 -9.00
C ILE A 173 8.23 -7.43 -10.47
N THR A 174 6.94 -7.33 -10.75
CA THR A 174 6.41 -6.97 -12.07
C THR A 174 5.49 -5.76 -11.93
N ILE A 175 5.81 -4.66 -12.61
CA ILE A 175 4.98 -3.45 -12.65
C ILE A 175 4.05 -3.51 -13.85
N LEU A 176 2.75 -3.39 -13.61
CA LEU A 176 1.70 -3.55 -14.61
C LEU A 176 1.08 -2.23 -15.06
N THR A 177 1.34 -1.13 -14.34
CA THR A 177 0.95 0.21 -14.76
C THR A 177 1.84 0.75 -15.89
N ILE A 178 1.30 1.65 -16.71
CA ILE A 178 2.01 2.32 -17.80
C ILE A 178 2.93 3.44 -17.33
N GLU A 179 2.69 3.99 -16.14
CA GLU A 179 3.41 5.16 -15.64
C GLU A 179 4.80 4.83 -15.08
N PHE A 180 4.98 3.59 -14.63
CA PHE A 180 6.17 3.19 -13.90
C PHE A 180 6.78 1.90 -14.47
N SER A 181 8.06 1.70 -14.20
CA SER A 181 8.76 0.45 -14.46
C SER A 181 9.63 0.07 -13.26
N TRP A 182 10.01 -1.21 -13.20
CA TRP A 182 10.96 -1.71 -12.21
C TRP A 182 12.38 -1.60 -12.78
N ASP A 183 13.24 -0.84 -12.11
CA ASP A 183 14.66 -0.78 -12.40
C ASP A 183 15.38 -1.84 -11.54
N LYS A 184 15.92 -2.88 -12.20
CA LYS A 184 16.61 -3.98 -11.52
C LYS A 184 17.95 -3.56 -10.92
N ASP A 185 18.61 -2.57 -11.51
CA ASP A 185 19.94 -2.13 -11.06
C ASP A 185 19.81 -1.25 -9.82
N LYS A 186 18.77 -0.39 -9.80
CA LYS A 186 18.45 0.48 -8.65
C LYS A 186 17.51 -0.16 -7.65
N THR A 187 17.04 -1.39 -7.91
CA THR A 187 16.08 -2.12 -7.08
C THR A 187 14.91 -1.24 -6.64
N SER A 188 14.35 -0.47 -7.57
CA SER A 188 13.32 0.53 -7.26
C SER A 188 12.42 0.83 -8.46
N VAL A 189 11.25 1.38 -8.16
CA VAL A 189 10.30 1.91 -9.13
C VAL A 189 10.83 3.23 -9.69
N VAL A 190 10.85 3.32 -11.02
CA VAL A 190 11.24 4.50 -11.78
C VAL A 190 10.11 4.96 -12.70
N LEU A 191 10.12 6.24 -13.06
CA LEU A 191 9.23 6.80 -14.09
C LEU A 191 9.62 6.21 -15.45
N ARG A 192 8.61 5.94 -16.29
CA ARG A 192 8.85 5.61 -17.70
C ARG A 192 9.09 6.84 -18.56
#